data_AF-A0A3D2J5D7-F1
#
_entry.id   AF-A0A3D2J5D7-F1
#
_cell.length_a   1.000
_cell.length_b   1.000
_cell.length_c   1.000
_cell.angle_alpha   90.00
_cell.angle_beta   90.00
_cell.angle_gamma   90.00
#
_symmetry.space_group_name_H-M   'P 1'
#
loop_
_entity.id
_entity.type
_entity.pdbx_description
1 polymer ?
#
loop_
_entity_poly.entity_id
_entity_poly.type
_entity_poly.pdbx_seq_one_letter_code
_entity_poly.pdbx_strand_id
1 'polypeptide(L)' 'YGTWDAIERSPGYFAAAAPLSGAGDPSKASVLIHLPIWAFHGAKDTTIPVSGSRDMIYAIEQAGRHPLYTE' A
#
# COMPACT_ATOMS: atom_id res chain seq x y z
N TYR A 1 -3.62 8.98 3.68
CA TYR A 1 -4.31 8.85 2.38
C TYR A 1 -5.45 7.86 2.49
N GLY A 2 -6.46 7.89 1.61
CA GLY A 2 -7.72 7.15 1.76
C GLY A 2 -7.59 5.63 1.93
N THR A 3 -7.32 4.90 0.85
CA THR A 3 -7.31 3.42 0.88
C THR A 3 -6.28 2.85 1.85
N TRP A 4 -5.06 3.38 1.85
CA TRP A 4 -3.99 2.94 2.76
C TRP A 4 -4.38 3.08 4.25
N ASP A 5 -4.90 4.24 4.64
CA ASP A 5 -5.33 4.49 6.03
C ASP A 5 -6.50 3.58 6.43
N ALA A 6 -7.46 3.36 5.52
CA ALA A 6 -8.61 2.50 5.79
C ALA A 6 -8.21 1.04 6.08
N ILE A 7 -7.32 0.47 5.26
CA ILE A 7 -6.89 -0.94 5.44
C ILE A 7 -5.96 -1.13 6.64
N GLU A 8 -5.17 -0.12 6.99
CA GLU A 8 -4.33 -0.14 8.20
C GLU A 8 -5.16 -0.03 9.49
N ARG A 9 -6.23 0.79 9.48
CA ARG A 9 -7.10 0.97 10.65
C ARG A 9 -8.08 -0.17 10.86
N SER A 10 -8.39 -0.94 9.83
CA SER A 10 -9.37 -2.03 9.91
C SER A 10 -8.84 -3.33 9.30
N PRO A 11 -7.78 -3.93 9.88
CA PRO A 11 -7.29 -5.22 9.43
C PRO A 11 -8.39 -6.29 9.48
N GLY A 12 -8.52 -7.08 8.41
CA GLY A 12 -9.51 -8.16 8.30
C GLY A 12 -10.94 -7.72 7.93
N TYR A 13 -11.20 -6.41 7.79
CA TYR A 13 -12.52 -5.93 7.35
C TYR A 13 -12.71 -6.02 5.83
N PHE A 14 -11.66 -5.72 5.07
CA PHE A 14 -11.70 -5.70 3.61
C PHE A 14 -11.24 -7.04 3.02
N ALA A 15 -11.84 -7.43 1.88
CA ALA A 15 -11.44 -8.63 1.15
C ALA A 15 -10.23 -8.41 0.23
N ALA A 16 -10.05 -7.19 -0.27
CA ALA A 16 -8.92 -6.76 -1.10
C ALA A 16 -8.85 -5.22 -1.14
N ALA A 17 -7.74 -4.66 -1.63
CA ALA A 17 -7.59 -3.23 -1.83
C ALA A 17 -6.82 -2.85 -3.11
N ALA A 18 -7.20 -1.72 -3.70
CA ALA A 18 -6.49 -1.09 -4.81
C ALA A 18 -6.15 0.38 -4.50
N PRO A 19 -5.03 0.67 -3.81
CA PRO A 19 -4.60 2.04 -3.55
C PRO A 19 -4.05 2.71 -4.82
N LEU A 20 -4.46 3.95 -5.10
CA LEU A 20 -4.00 4.77 -6.23
C LEU A 20 -3.34 6.06 -5.73
N SER A 21 -2.14 6.39 -6.23
CA SER A 21 -1.39 7.64 -5.97
C SER A 21 -1.50 8.16 -4.53
N GLY A 22 -0.92 7.43 -3.58
CA GLY A 22 -0.96 7.76 -2.15
C GLY A 22 0.19 7.19 -1.35
N ALA A 23 0.07 7.26 -0.02
CA ALA A 23 1.02 6.69 0.93
C ALA A 23 0.29 6.08 2.14
N GLY A 24 0.91 5.06 2.74
CA GLY A 24 0.51 4.48 4.02
C GLY A 24 1.57 4.72 5.10
N ASP A 25 1.46 3.98 6.19
CA ASP A 25 2.45 3.88 7.27
C ASP A 25 3.22 2.55 7.15
N PRO A 26 4.48 2.58 6.64
CA PRO A 26 5.29 1.37 6.46
C PRO A 26 5.49 0.56 7.74
N SER A 27 5.42 1.19 8.92
CA SER A 27 5.55 0.49 10.21
C SER A 27 4.39 -0.47 10.49
N LYS A 28 3.26 -0.32 9.77
CA LYS A 28 2.07 -1.16 9.88
C LYS A 28 1.96 -2.21 8.79
N ALA A 29 2.97 -2.39 7.95
CA ALA A 29 2.92 -3.35 6.85
C ALA A 29 2.56 -4.79 7.30
N SER A 30 2.95 -5.18 8.52
CA SER A 30 2.66 -6.50 9.08
C SER A 30 1.16 -6.80 9.22
N VAL A 31 0.30 -5.80 9.43
CA VAL A 31 -1.16 -6.03 9.53
C VAL A 31 -1.83 -6.18 8.16
N LEU A 32 -1.11 -5.89 7.08
CA LEU A 32 -1.61 -5.93 5.70
C LEU A 32 -1.26 -7.22 4.96
N ILE A 33 -0.41 -8.08 5.52
CA ILE A 33 0.13 -9.27 4.82
C ILE A 33 -0.93 -10.29 4.40
N HIS A 34 -2.11 -10.26 5.03
CA HIS A 34 -3.24 -11.14 4.71
C HIS A 34 -4.17 -10.57 3.64
N LEU A 35 -4.05 -9.28 3.32
CA LEU A 35 -4.92 -8.59 2.38
C LEU A 35 -4.33 -8.64 0.97
N PRO A 36 -5.07 -9.15 -0.03
CA PRO A 36 -4.70 -8.96 -1.43
C PRO A 36 -4.69 -7.48 -1.79
N ILE A 37 -3.53 -6.98 -2.25
CA ILE A 37 -3.33 -5.58 -2.60
C ILE A 37 -2.76 -5.48 -4.03
N TRP A 38 -3.33 -4.56 -4.81
CA TRP A 38 -2.73 -4.07 -6.05
C TRP A 38 -2.64 -2.54 -6.02
N ALA A 39 -1.44 -2.02 -5.79
CA ALA A 39 -1.21 -0.58 -5.74
C ALA A 39 -0.83 -0.02 -7.12
N PHE A 40 -1.20 1.24 -7.35
CA PHE A 40 -0.90 1.97 -8.58
C PHE A 40 -0.36 3.37 -8.24
N HIS A 41 0.69 3.82 -8.93
CA HIS A 41 1.22 5.18 -8.72
C HIS A 41 2.02 5.65 -9.93
N GLY A 42 1.73 6.81 -10.53
CA GLY A 42 2.53 7.28 -11.67
C GLY A 42 3.99 7.61 -11.31
N ALA A 43 4.96 7.07 -12.06
CA ALA A 43 6.40 7.33 -11.85
C ALA A 43 6.81 8.82 -11.88
N LYS A 44 6.00 9.67 -12.54
CA LYS A 44 6.22 11.11 -12.71
C LYS A 44 5.19 11.97 -11.96
N ASP A 45 4.48 11.40 -10.99
CA ASP A 45 3.54 12.15 -10.18
C ASP A 45 4.29 13.26 -9.41
N THR A 46 3.98 14.51 -9.75
CA THR A 46 4.55 15.71 -9.13
C THR A 46 3.69 16.26 -8.00
N THR A 47 2.48 15.70 -7.81
CA THR A 47 1.54 16.11 -6.77
C THR A 47 1.75 15.27 -5.52
N ILE A 48 1.77 13.94 -5.68
CA ILE A 48 2.04 12.99 -4.61
C ILE A 48 3.34 12.24 -4.95
N PRO A 49 4.37 12.29 -4.10
CA PRO A 49 5.60 11.56 -4.38
C PRO A 49 5.38 10.04 -4.48
N VAL A 50 5.86 9.44 -5.58
CA VAL A 50 5.82 8.00 -5.84
C VAL A 50 6.45 7.15 -4.72
N SER A 51 7.38 7.74 -3.95
CA SER A 51 7.99 7.09 -2.79
C SER A 51 6.96 6.59 -1.77
N GLY A 52 5.82 7.28 -1.62
CA GLY A 52 4.76 6.86 -0.70
C GLY A 52 4.20 5.47 -1.01
N SER A 53 4.05 5.12 -2.29
CA SER A 53 3.65 3.76 -2.69
C SER A 53 4.83 2.79 -2.60
N ARG A 54 6.02 3.19 -3.08
CA ARG A 54 7.22 2.32 -3.05
C ARG A 54 7.58 1.87 -1.64
N ASP A 55 7.52 2.77 -0.66
CA ASP A 55 7.85 2.48 0.74
C ASP A 55 6.88 1.47 1.34
N MET A 56 5.58 1.58 1.02
CA MET A 56 4.56 0.61 1.46
C MET A 56 4.75 -0.75 0.81
N ILE A 57 4.99 -0.79 -0.50
CA ILE A 57 5.23 -2.04 -1.22
C ILE A 57 6.46 -2.74 -0.66
N TYR A 58 7.57 -2.02 -0.50
CA TYR A 58 8.79 -2.55 0.10
C TYR A 58 8.57 -3.09 1.52
N ALA A 59 7.85 -2.35 2.37
CA ALA A 59 7.59 -2.80 3.73
C ALA A 59 6.71 -4.05 3.80
N ILE A 60 5.71 -4.19 2.91
CA ILE A 60 4.89 -5.40 2.82
C ILE A 60 5.73 -6.59 2.31
N GLU A 61 6.64 -6.36 1.36
CA GLU A 61 7.61 -7.36 0.90
C GLU A 61 8.55 -7.83 2.01
N GLN A 62 9.09 -6.91 2.81
CA GLN A 62 9.92 -7.26 3.97
C GLN A 62 9.13 -8.03 5.05
N ALA A 63 7.82 -7.80 5.14
CA ALA A 63 6.92 -8.55 6.02
C ALA A 63 6.54 -9.95 5.48
N GLY A 64 7.06 -10.35 4.31
CA GLY A 64 6.91 -11.68 3.74
C GLY A 64 5.74 -11.85 2.75
N ARG A 65 5.21 -10.75 2.20
CA ARG A 65 4.11 -10.79 1.22
C ARG A 65 4.43 -10.00 -0.04
N HIS A 66 3.94 -10.45 -1.19
CA HIS A 66 4.18 -9.79 -2.48
C HIS A 66 2.88 -9.16 -3.01
N PRO A 67 2.61 -7.88 -2.72
CA PRO A 67 1.49 -7.16 -3.35
C PRO A 67 1.78 -6.91 -4.82
N LEU A 68 0.74 -6.71 -5.63
CA LEU A 68 0.91 -6.25 -7.01
C LEU A 68 1.17 -4.75 -6.99
N TYR A 69 2.07 -4.29 -7.86
CA TYR A 69 2.41 -2.89 -8.01
C TYR A 69 2.54 -2.52 -9.49
N THR A 70 1.93 -1.41 -9.88
CA THR A 70 2.05 -0.83 -11.22
C THR A 70 2.41 0.64 -11.11
N GLU A 71 3.45 1.05 -11.84
CA GLU A 71 4.02 2.40 -11.77
C GLU A 71 4.02 3.11 -13.13
#